data_AF-A0A4R6R552-F1
#
_entry.id   AF-A0A4R6R552-F1
#
_cell.length_a   1.000
_cell.length_b   1.000
_cell.length_c   1.000
_cell.angle_alpha   90.00
_cell.angle_beta   90.00
_cell.angle_gamma   90.00
#
_symmetry.space_group_name_H-M   'P 1'
#
loop_
_entity.id
_entity.type
_entity.pdbx_description
1 polymer ?
#
loop_
_entity_poly.entity_id
_entity_poly.type
_entity_poly.pdbx_seq_one_letter_code
_entity_poly.pdbx_strand_id
1 'polypeptide(L)' 'MGKHRVMIQCDEATRLLSDAQDRPLGAGERTVLRMHTWMCSGCRQFGAQVGFIRQAMTGFAERSGDLDAPHARDDGA' A
#
# COMPACT_ATOMS: atom_id res chain seq x y z
N MET A 1 18.33 9.51 18.61
CA MET A 1 17.68 9.77 17.31
C MET A 1 16.71 10.93 17.49
N GLY A 2 17.11 12.09 16.96
CA GLY A 2 16.54 13.39 17.30
C GLY A 2 15.17 13.66 16.67
N LYS A 3 14.19 13.82 17.53
CA LYS A 3 12.95 14.61 17.38
C LYS A 3 13.21 15.96 16.67
N HIS A 4 13.20 15.99 15.35
CA HIS A 4 13.17 17.24 14.59
C HIS A 4 11.89 17.32 13.75
N ARG A 5 11.00 18.19 14.24
CA ARG A 5 9.72 18.59 13.63
C ARG A 5 9.97 19.30 12.30
N VAL A 6 9.72 18.64 11.16
CA VAL A 6 9.43 19.31 9.88
C VAL A 6 8.35 18.54 9.09
N MET A 7 7.24 18.23 9.76
CA MET A 7 5.99 17.67 9.20
C MET A 7 5.90 16.12 9.17
N ILE A 8 4.94 15.63 9.98
CA ILE A 8 4.56 14.25 10.39
C ILE A 8 5.68 13.34 10.92
N GLN A 9 5.35 12.55 11.95
CA GLN A 9 6.25 11.55 12.53
C GLN A 9 6.29 10.27 11.69
N CYS A 10 7.29 9.42 11.91
CA CYS A 10 7.43 8.16 11.16
C CYS A 10 6.21 7.25 11.30
N ASP A 11 5.57 7.20 12.48
CA ASP A 11 4.34 6.42 12.71
C ASP A 11 3.20 6.92 11.83
N GLU A 12 2.96 8.22 11.80
CA GLU A 12 1.96 8.84 10.94
C GLU A 12 2.30 8.69 9.45
N ALA A 13 3.58 8.78 9.07
CA ALA A 13 4.02 8.52 7.71
C ALA A 13 3.76 7.07 7.28
N THR A 14 4.06 6.08 8.14
CA THR A 14 3.75 4.68 7.86
C THR A 14 2.24 4.43 7.78
N ARG A 15 1.45 5.12 8.61
CA ARG A 15 -0.01 5.08 8.54
C ARG A 15 -0.52 5.63 7.22
N LEU A 16 -0.07 6.80 6.78
CA LEU A 16 -0.44 7.35 5.48
C LEU A 16 0.03 6.49 4.30
N LEU A 17 1.19 5.83 4.41
CA LEU A 17 1.66 4.88 3.40
C LEU A 17 0.76 3.64 3.30
N SER A 18 0.22 3.18 4.43
CA SER A 18 -0.78 2.12 4.49
C SER A 18 -2.12 2.60 3.93
N ASP A 19 -2.62 3.75 4.40
CA ASP A 19 -3.86 4.35 3.90
C ASP A 19 -3.84 4.56 2.39
N ALA A 20 -2.68 4.91 1.80
CA ALA A 20 -2.51 5.04 0.35
C ALA A 20 -2.73 3.72 -0.41
N GLN A 21 -2.61 2.57 0.26
CA GLN A 21 -2.97 1.27 -0.29
C GLN A 21 -4.50 1.07 -0.29
N ASP A 22 -5.23 1.60 0.67
CA ASP A 22 -6.67 1.34 0.76
C ASP A 22 -7.51 2.44 0.09
N ARG A 23 -7.04 3.69 0.17
CA ARG A 23 -7.74 4.87 -0.33
C ARG A 23 -6.79 5.85 -1.02
N PRO A 24 -7.30 6.69 -1.93
CA PRO A 24 -6.54 7.85 -2.37
C PRO A 24 -6.31 8.80 -1.17
N LEU A 25 -5.05 9.18 -0.98
CA LEU A 25 -4.69 10.26 -0.07
C LEU A 25 -5.12 11.63 -0.64
N GLY A 26 -5.52 12.55 0.23
CA GLY A 26 -5.75 13.95 -0.10
C GLY A 26 -4.47 14.68 -0.51
N ALA A 27 -4.60 15.82 -1.19
CA ALA A 27 -3.46 16.57 -1.72
C ALA A 27 -2.46 17.01 -0.62
N GLY A 28 -2.96 17.41 0.55
CA GLY A 28 -2.13 17.76 1.71
C GLY A 28 -1.38 16.56 2.27
N GLU A 29 -2.07 15.44 2.50
CA GLU A 29 -1.51 14.16 2.98
C GLU A 29 -0.39 13.66 2.05
N ARG A 30 -0.62 13.72 0.73
CA ARG A 30 0.39 13.35 -0.28
C ARG A 30 1.62 14.24 -0.22
N THR A 31 1.42 15.55 -0.10
CA THR A 31 2.52 16.52 -0.10
C THR A 31 3.41 16.32 1.12
N VAL A 32 2.81 16.20 2.31
CA VAL A 32 3.57 15.98 3.54
C VAL A 32 4.29 14.63 3.55
N LEU A 33 3.62 13.58 3.11
CA LEU A 33 4.21 12.25 3.04
C LEU A 33 5.40 12.20 2.06
N ARG A 34 5.29 12.91 0.93
CA ARG A 34 6.38 13.01 -0.05
C ARG A 34 7.59 13.76 0.52
N MET A 35 7.36 14.84 1.27
CA MET A 35 8.44 15.55 1.97
C MET A 35 9.12 14.63 2.99
N HIS A 36 8.35 13.92 3.81
CA HIS A 36 8.88 13.01 4.82
C HIS A 36 9.69 11.86 4.19
N THR A 37 9.17 11.20 3.16
CA THR A 37 9.88 10.09 2.49
C THR A 37 11.12 10.56 1.73
N TRP A 38 11.19 11.83 1.32
CA TRP A 38 12.39 12.39 0.72
C TRP A 38 13.55 12.54 1.72
N MET A 39 13.26 12.82 3.00
CA MET A 39 14.26 12.96 4.07
C MET A 39 14.48 11.67 4.89
N CYS A 40 13.51 10.75 4.91
CA CYS A 40 13.55 9.53 5.71
C CYS A 40 13.65 8.29 4.81
N SER A 41 14.84 7.68 4.73
CA SER A 41 15.07 6.45 3.98
C SER A 41 14.22 5.27 4.48
N GLY A 42 13.99 5.18 5.79
CA GLY A 42 13.16 4.13 6.39
C GLY A 42 11.72 4.15 5.89
N CYS A 43 11.06 5.32 5.93
CA CYS A 43 9.70 5.46 5.42
C CYS A 43 9.62 5.29 3.89
N ARG A 44 10.66 5.73 3.15
CA ARG A 44 10.75 5.49 1.70
C ARG A 44 10.80 4.00 1.37
N GLN A 45 11.64 3.24 2.09
CA GLN A 45 11.77 1.80 1.88
C GLN A 45 10.52 1.05 2.33
N PHE A 46 9.89 1.47 3.43
CA PHE A 46 8.60 0.93 3.86
C PHE A 46 7.54 1.11 2.77
N GLY A 47 7.42 2.32 2.21
CA GLY A 47 6.50 2.61 1.11
C GLY A 47 6.71 1.72 -0.11
N ALA A 48 7.97 1.48 -0.49
CA ALA A 48 8.31 0.55 -1.57
C ALA A 48 7.89 -0.90 -1.26
N GLN A 49 8.09 -1.36 -0.02
CA GLN A 49 7.72 -2.72 0.41
C GLN A 49 6.21 -2.95 0.37
N VAL A 50 5.40 -2.05 0.95
CA VAL A 50 3.94 -2.22 0.94
C VAL A 50 3.36 -2.14 -0.48
N GLY A 51 3.93 -1.27 -1.34
CA GLY A 51 3.55 -1.21 -2.75
C GLY A 51 3.93 -2.48 -3.52
N PHE A 52 5.08 -3.10 -3.23
CA PHE A 52 5.47 -4.38 -3.82
C PHE A 52 4.51 -5.51 -3.42
N ILE A 53 4.20 -5.62 -2.13
CA ILE A 53 3.26 -6.63 -1.62
C ILE A 53 1.91 -6.50 -2.32
N ARG A 54 1.36 -5.28 -2.42
CA ARG A 54 0.07 -5.07 -3.08
C ARG A 54 0.10 -5.50 -4.54
N GLN A 55 1.12 -5.11 -5.30
CA GLN A 55 1.26 -5.51 -6.71
C GLN A 55 1.37 -7.03 -6.86
N ALA A 56 2.14 -7.70 -6.00
CA ALA A 56 2.26 -9.15 -6.01
C ALA A 56 0.88 -9.80 -5.76
N MET A 57 0.16 -9.35 -4.74
CA MET A 57 -1.17 -9.86 -4.39
C MET A 57 -2.20 -9.61 -5.50
N THR A 58 -2.20 -8.43 -6.12
CA THR A 58 -3.07 -8.14 -7.27
C THR A 58 -2.75 -9.07 -8.43
N GLY A 59 -1.47 -9.27 -8.78
CA GLY A 59 -1.08 -10.20 -9.83
C GLY A 59 -1.39 -11.67 -9.51
N PHE A 60 -1.42 -12.06 -8.23
CA PHE A 60 -1.93 -13.37 -7.82
C PHE A 60 -3.44 -13.45 -8.02
N ALA A 61 -4.22 -12.47 -7.57
CA ALA A 61 -5.67 -12.46 -7.73
C ALA A 61 -6.08 -12.48 -9.22
N GLU A 62 -5.36 -11.77 -10.08
CA GLU A 62 -5.58 -11.79 -11.54
C GLU A 62 -5.35 -13.20 -12.12
N ARG A 63 -4.25 -13.88 -11.75
CA ARG A 63 -3.98 -15.26 -12.18
C ARG A 63 -4.90 -16.30 -11.53
N SER A 64 -5.36 -16.06 -10.31
CA SER A 64 -6.30 -16.93 -9.61
C SER A 64 -7.71 -16.80 -10.15
N GLY A 65 -8.09 -15.65 -10.70
CA GLY A 65 -9.37 -15.47 -11.40
C GLY A 65 -9.57 -16.42 -12.59
N ASP A 66 -8.47 -16.90 -13.20
CA ASP A 66 -8.50 -17.95 -14.22
C ASP A 66 -8.77 -19.36 -13.63
N LEU A 67 -8.51 -19.56 -12.33
CA LEU A 67 -8.74 -20.81 -11.59
C LEU A 67 -10.07 -20.81 -10.81
N ASP A 68 -10.64 -19.65 -10.51
CA ASP A 68 -11.95 -19.43 -9.89
C ASP A 68 -13.08 -19.28 -10.93
N ALA A 69 -12.89 -19.74 -12.17
CA ALA A 69 -14.00 -19.96 -13.08
C ALA A 69 -15.03 -20.87 -12.38
N PRO A 70 -16.31 -20.45 -12.28
CA PRO A 70 -17.29 -21.23 -11.54
C PRO A 70 -17.36 -22.65 -12.12
N HIS A 71 -16.98 -23.63 -11.32
CA HIS A 71 -17.32 -25.03 -11.58
C HIS A 71 -18.85 -25.10 -11.58
N ALA A 72 -19.45 -25.05 -12.78
CA ALA A 72 -20.85 -25.37 -12.99
C ALA A 72 -21.08 -26.73 -12.35
N ARG A 73 -21.85 -26.75 -11.26
CA ARG A 73 -22.28 -28.01 -10.65
C ARG A 73 -23.24 -28.64 -11.65
N ASP A 74 -22.77 -29.67 -12.34
CA ASP A 74 -23.61 -30.57 -13.12
C ASP A 74 -24.32 -31.48 -12.12
N ASP A 75 -25.34 -30.94 -11.44
CA ASP A 75 -26.21 -31.71 -10.56
C ASP A 75 -27.29 -32.38 -11.42
N GLY A 76 -26.87 -33.35 -12.23
CA GLY A 76 -27.73 -34.27 -12.96
C GLY A 76 -27.82 -35.62 -12.24
N ALA A 77 -28.95 -35.89 -11.57
CA ALA A 77 -29.62 -37.19 -11.43
C ALA A 77 -30.88 -37.08 -10.56
#